data_AF-A0A0B4CMV8-F1
#
_entry.id   AF-A0A0B4CMV8-F1
#
_cell.length_a   1.000
_cell.length_b   1.000
_cell.length_c   1.000
_cell.angle_alpha   90.00
_cell.angle_beta   90.00
_cell.angle_gamma   90.00
#
_symmetry.space_group_name_H-M   'P 1'
#
loop_
_entity.id
_entity.type
_entity.pdbx_description
1 polymer ?
#
loop_
_entity_poly.entity_id
_entity_poly.type
_entity_poly.pdbx_seq_one_letter_code
_entity_poly.pdbx_strand_id
1 'polypeptide(L)'
;MAAETYKMSASAVIVTILLFVLLIGGGLVGCPYYKVWERKMAGQAELQYQQGARQALIAQAAAEDEAAIKRAEAATRRVLGWTDAAKRGCAELGRAGDRQCEEQLLKDAATYSIAKEGHEGVIINVGAPVSVAVDPNRRPASE
;
A
#
# COMPACT_ATOMS: atom_id res chain seq x y z
N MET A 1 -7.50 -44.12 66.67
CA MET A 1 -6.73 -43.04 66.02
C MET A 1 -5.27 -43.48 65.97
N ALA A 2 -4.91 -44.30 64.98
CA ALA A 2 -3.55 -44.79 64.82
C ALA A 2 -2.75 -43.70 64.11
N ALA A 3 -1.87 -43.03 64.84
CA ALA A 3 -0.83 -42.21 64.26
C ALA A 3 0.22 -43.16 63.68
N GLU A 4 0.17 -43.41 62.37
CA GLU A 4 1.28 -44.04 61.66
C GLU A 4 2.49 -43.12 61.76
N THR A 5 3.38 -43.42 62.71
CA THR A 5 4.72 -42.87 62.78
C THR A 5 5.51 -43.38 61.59
N TYR A 6 5.42 -42.68 60.47
CA TYR A 6 6.21 -42.92 59.27
C TYR A 6 7.70 -42.71 59.65
N LYS A 7 8.47 -43.80 59.76
CA LYS A 7 9.92 -43.73 59.87
C LYS A 7 10.49 -43.27 58.53
N MET A 8 10.40 -41.97 58.23
CA MET A 8 11.10 -41.40 57.07
C MET A 8 12.59 -41.66 57.28
N SER A 9 13.25 -42.35 56.35
CA SER A 9 14.71 -42.42 56.37
C SER A 9 15.26 -40.99 56.34
N ALA A 10 16.34 -40.71 57.08
CA ALA A 10 16.94 -39.38 57.10
C ALA A 10 17.25 -38.86 55.68
N SER A 11 17.56 -39.77 54.75
CA SER A 11 17.72 -39.49 53.33
C SER A 11 16.45 -38.97 52.66
N ALA A 12 15.27 -39.52 52.97
CA ALA A 12 13.99 -39.06 52.41
C ALA A 12 13.63 -37.64 52.88
N VAL A 13 13.91 -37.32 54.15
CA VAL A 13 13.69 -35.98 54.70
C VAL A 13 14.60 -34.95 54.02
N ILE A 14 15.89 -35.27 53.86
CA ILE A 14 16.87 -34.39 53.21
C ILE A 14 16.48 -34.12 51.75
N VAL A 15 16.09 -35.15 50.99
CA VAL A 15 15.68 -35.00 49.59
C VAL A 15 14.44 -34.13 49.46
N THR A 16 13.47 -34.28 50.37
CA THR A 16 12.22 -33.51 50.33
C THR A 16 12.49 -32.03 50.64
N ILE A 17 13.36 -31.72 51.59
CA ILE A 17 13.78 -30.35 51.90
C ILE A 17 14.52 -29.72 50.72
N LEU A 18 15.44 -30.46 50.08
CA LEU A 18 16.17 -29.99 48.90
C LEU A 18 15.23 -29.65 47.74
N LEU A 19 14.26 -30.52 47.44
CA LEU A 19 13.24 -30.26 46.42
C LEU A 19 12.42 -29.01 46.75
N PHE A 20 12.04 -28.83 48.02
CA PHE A 20 11.27 -27.66 48.45
C PHE A 20 12.05 -26.36 48.27
N VAL A 21 13.35 -26.35 48.62
CA VAL A 21 14.24 -25.19 48.44
C VAL A 21 14.43 -24.87 46.95
N LEU A 22 14.59 -25.88 46.11
CA LEU A 22 14.72 -25.71 44.65
C LEU A 22 13.45 -25.13 44.02
N LEU A 23 12.28 -25.58 44.48
CA LEU A 23 10.98 -25.12 43.98
C LEU A 23 10.70 -23.68 44.41
N ILE A 24 10.96 -23.34 45.68
CA ILE A 24 10.80 -21.97 46.20
C ILE A 24 11.83 -21.02 45.58
N GLY A 25 13.11 -21.41 45.52
CA GLY A 25 14.18 -20.62 44.93
C GLY A 25 13.98 -20.41 43.43
N GLY A 26 13.61 -21.45 42.69
CA GLY A 26 13.29 -21.38 41.27
C GLY A 26 12.04 -20.53 41.00
N GLY A 27 11.01 -20.62 41.84
CA GLY A 27 9.81 -19.79 41.74
C GLY A 27 10.07 -18.31 42.01
N LEU A 28 10.81 -17.98 43.08
CA LEU A 28 11.12 -16.59 43.46
C LEU A 28 12.04 -15.87 42.46
N VAL A 29 12.96 -16.57 41.82
CA VAL A 29 13.84 -15.98 40.79
C VAL A 29 13.18 -16.03 39.40
N GLY A 30 12.45 -17.10 39.10
CA GLY A 30 11.80 -17.31 37.80
C GLY A 30 10.61 -16.37 37.55
N CYS A 31 9.79 -16.10 38.57
CA CYS A 31 8.60 -15.26 38.43
C CYS A 31 8.90 -13.79 38.02
N PRO A 32 9.83 -13.06 38.69
CA PRO A 32 10.19 -11.71 38.27
C PRO A 32 10.94 -11.69 36.92
N TYR A 33 11.76 -12.71 36.65
CA TYR A 33 12.50 -12.80 35.39
C TYR A 33 11.56 -12.99 34.19
N TYR A 34 10.55 -13.85 34.33
CA TYR A 34 9.53 -14.09 33.31
C TYR A 34 8.75 -12.81 32.97
N LYS A 35 8.37 -12.02 33.99
CA LYS A 35 7.62 -10.77 33.76
C LYS A 35 8.44 -9.69 33.04
N VAL A 36 9.75 -9.61 33.28
CA VAL A 36 10.63 -8.70 32.53
C VAL A 36 10.82 -9.18 31.10
N TRP A 37 10.97 -10.48 30.89
CA TRP A 37 11.09 -11.07 29.56
C TRP A 37 9.81 -10.83 28.72
N GLU A 38 8.64 -11.07 29.31
CA GLU A 38 7.34 -10.85 28.69
C GLU A 38 7.17 -9.39 28.24
N ARG A 39 7.54 -8.42 29.11
CA ARG A 39 7.50 -6.98 28.77
C ARG A 39 8.50 -6.60 27.66
N LYS A 40 9.70 -7.19 27.65
CA LYS A 40 10.70 -6.96 26.59
C LYS A 40 10.23 -7.51 25.25
N MET A 41 9.66 -8.71 25.23
CA MET A 41 9.12 -9.31 24.01
C MET A 41 7.90 -8.54 23.48
N ALA A 42 7.00 -8.08 24.37
CA ALA A 42 5.87 -7.24 23.98
C ALA A 42 6.33 -5.91 23.35
N GLY A 43 7.34 -5.26 23.93
CA GLY A 43 7.90 -4.02 23.36
C GLY A 43 8.62 -4.23 22.02
N GLN A 44 9.34 -5.35 21.87
CA GLN A 44 10.01 -5.68 20.60
C GLN A 44 9.00 -6.02 19.50
N ALA A 45 7.93 -6.74 19.83
CA ALA A 45 6.87 -7.07 18.88
C ALA A 45 6.17 -5.80 18.35
N GLU A 46 5.84 -4.85 19.25
CA GLU A 46 5.22 -3.59 18.85
C GLU A 46 6.15 -2.75 17.96
N LEU A 47 7.42 -2.61 18.32
CA LEU A 47 8.38 -1.87 17.50
C LEU A 47 8.58 -2.50 16.12
N GLN A 48 8.65 -3.83 16.03
CA GLN A 48 8.76 -4.53 14.75
C GLN A 48 7.51 -4.35 13.89
N TYR A 49 6.32 -4.39 14.49
CA TYR A 49 5.07 -4.16 13.77
C TYR A 49 5.01 -2.73 13.21
N GLN A 50 5.37 -1.73 14.01
CA GLN A 50 5.39 -0.33 13.57
C GLN A 50 6.45 -0.07 12.49
N GLN A 51 7.63 -0.70 12.59
CA GLN A 51 8.67 -0.59 11.56
C GLN A 51 8.25 -1.26 10.24
N GLY A 52 7.68 -2.46 10.31
CA GLY A 52 7.15 -3.16 9.14
C GLY A 52 6.02 -2.39 8.46
N ALA A 53 5.09 -1.84 9.24
CA ALA A 53 3.98 -1.04 8.72
C ALA A 53 4.47 0.22 7.98
N ARG A 54 5.44 0.95 8.52
CA ARG A 54 6.03 2.13 7.86
C ARG A 54 6.77 1.77 6.58
N GLN A 55 7.56 0.70 6.59
CA GLN A 55 8.27 0.24 5.40
C GLN A 55 7.31 -0.19 4.29
N ALA A 56 6.21 -0.88 4.64
CA ALA A 56 5.17 -1.25 3.68
C ALA A 56 4.49 -0.03 3.06
N LEU A 57 4.17 1.00 3.85
CA LEU A 57 3.58 2.24 3.35
C LEU A 57 4.52 3.01 2.42
N ILE A 58 5.82 3.08 2.77
CA ILE A 58 6.83 3.74 1.91
C ILE A 58 6.98 2.98 0.58
N ALA A 59 7.03 1.64 0.63
CA ALA A 59 7.12 0.82 -0.56
C ALA A 59 5.87 0.96 -1.46
N GLN A 60 4.68 1.05 -0.85
CA GLN A 60 3.44 1.31 -1.59
C GLN A 60 3.44 2.70 -2.22
N ALA A 61 3.79 3.75 -1.48
CA ALA A 61 3.87 5.11 -2.00
C ALA A 61 4.86 5.21 -3.18
N ALA A 62 6.06 4.63 -3.05
CA ALA A 62 7.04 4.60 -4.13
C ALA A 62 6.54 3.85 -5.37
N ALA A 63 5.84 2.73 -5.18
CA ALA A 63 5.24 1.98 -6.29
C ALA A 63 4.12 2.76 -6.99
N GLU A 64 3.30 3.51 -6.24
CA GLU A 64 2.26 4.38 -6.80
C GLU A 64 2.87 5.55 -7.59
N ASP A 65 3.92 6.18 -7.08
CA ASP A 65 4.64 7.27 -7.75
C ASP A 65 5.27 6.79 -9.07
N GLU A 66 5.96 5.65 -9.05
CA GLU A 66 6.52 5.06 -10.27
C GLU A 66 5.43 4.70 -11.30
N ALA A 67 4.29 4.19 -10.83
CA ALA A 67 3.16 3.90 -11.69
C ALA A 67 2.55 5.19 -12.28
N ALA A 68 2.46 6.27 -11.51
CA ALA A 68 1.98 7.57 -11.98
C ALA A 68 2.90 8.16 -13.05
N ILE A 69 4.22 8.10 -12.85
CA ILE A 69 5.22 8.57 -13.83
C ILE A 69 5.11 7.80 -15.14
N LYS A 70 5.04 6.46 -15.08
CA LYS A 70 4.89 5.62 -16.28
C LYS A 70 3.59 5.91 -17.03
N ARG A 71 2.48 6.15 -16.30
CA ARG A 71 1.21 6.54 -16.91
C ARG A 71 1.29 7.92 -17.59
N ALA A 72 1.95 8.89 -16.96
CA ALA A 72 2.14 10.22 -17.52
C ALA A 72 3.03 10.20 -18.78
N GLU A 73 4.11 9.40 -18.77
CA GLU A 73 4.97 9.21 -19.93
C GLU A 73 4.20 8.57 -21.10
N ALA A 74 3.41 7.53 -20.82
CA ALA A 74 2.57 6.90 -21.82
C ALA A 74 1.53 7.88 -22.41
N ALA A 75 0.91 8.71 -21.58
CA ALA A 75 -0.02 9.75 -22.03
C ALA A 75 0.68 10.77 -22.95
N THR A 76 1.88 11.23 -22.57
CA THR A 76 2.68 12.16 -23.36
C THR A 76 3.03 11.58 -24.72
N ARG A 77 3.51 10.33 -24.76
CA ARG A 77 3.84 9.64 -26.02
C ARG A 77 2.63 9.52 -26.94
N ARG A 78 1.44 9.26 -26.38
CA ARG A 78 0.19 9.23 -27.14
C ARG A 78 -0.11 10.59 -27.74
N VAL A 79 -0.11 11.66 -26.94
CA VAL A 79 -0.41 13.04 -27.40
C VAL A 79 0.55 13.47 -28.52
N LEU A 80 1.85 13.19 -28.35
CA LEU A 80 2.84 13.46 -29.39
C LEU A 80 2.55 12.67 -30.67
N GLY A 81 2.22 11.38 -30.56
CA GLY A 81 1.86 10.55 -31.70
C GLY A 81 0.65 11.08 -32.48
N TRP A 82 -0.41 11.51 -31.79
CA TRP A 82 -1.58 12.13 -32.41
C TRP A 82 -1.26 13.47 -33.08
N THR A 83 -0.44 14.28 -32.42
CA THR A 83 0.00 15.58 -32.96
C THR A 83 0.85 15.40 -34.21
N ASP A 84 1.80 14.46 -34.20
CA ASP A 84 2.64 14.16 -35.36
C ASP A 84 1.86 13.52 -36.50
N ALA A 85 0.81 12.74 -36.19
CA ALA A 85 -0.11 12.22 -37.19
C ALA A 85 -0.95 13.34 -37.83
N ALA A 86 -1.49 14.27 -37.02
CA ALA A 86 -2.25 15.41 -37.52
C ALA A 86 -1.40 16.32 -38.42
N LYS A 87 -0.17 16.62 -38.01
CA LYS A 87 0.81 17.39 -38.81
C LYS A 87 1.07 16.74 -40.17
N ARG A 88 1.32 15.44 -40.19
CA ARG A 88 1.52 14.68 -41.44
C ARG A 88 0.26 14.68 -42.31
N GLY A 89 -0.92 14.47 -41.71
CA GLY A 89 -2.20 14.54 -42.42
C GLY A 89 -2.42 15.89 -43.11
N CYS A 90 -2.14 17.00 -42.43
CA CYS A 90 -2.25 18.34 -43.03
C CYS A 90 -1.20 18.60 -44.11
N ALA A 91 0.00 18.03 -43.99
CA ALA A 91 1.02 18.11 -45.03
C ALA A 91 0.58 17.40 -46.32
N GLU A 92 0.00 16.20 -46.21
CA GLU A 92 -0.54 15.45 -47.36
C GLU A 92 -1.71 16.19 -48.04
N LEU A 93 -2.49 16.97 -47.28
CA LEU A 93 -3.56 17.82 -47.81
C LEU A 93 -3.04 19.13 -48.45
N GLY A 94 -1.72 19.33 -48.54
CA GLY A 94 -1.11 20.55 -49.08
C GLY A 94 -1.26 21.78 -48.18
N ARG A 95 -1.69 21.60 -46.92
CA ARG A 95 -1.88 22.65 -45.89
C ARG A 95 -0.84 22.51 -44.77
N ALA A 96 0.42 22.29 -45.14
CA ALA A 96 1.50 22.11 -44.17
C ALA A 96 1.68 23.37 -43.30
N GLY A 97 1.68 23.20 -41.96
CA GLY A 97 1.86 24.29 -41.00
C GLY A 97 0.61 25.12 -40.71
N ASP A 98 -0.55 24.74 -41.24
CA ASP A 98 -1.81 25.42 -40.95
C ASP A 98 -2.41 24.91 -39.62
N ARG A 99 -2.37 25.77 -38.59
CA ARG A 99 -2.93 25.46 -37.25
C ARG A 99 -4.40 25.06 -37.29
N GLN A 100 -5.20 25.63 -38.19
CA GLN A 100 -6.63 25.32 -38.26
C GLN A 100 -6.87 23.89 -38.74
N CYS A 101 -6.05 23.43 -39.70
CA CYS A 101 -6.10 22.05 -40.18
C CYS A 101 -5.69 21.08 -39.07
N GLU A 102 -4.58 21.36 -38.38
CA GLU A 102 -4.06 20.49 -37.31
C GLU A 102 -5.07 20.38 -36.16
N GLU A 103 -5.64 21.50 -35.71
CA GLU A 103 -6.64 21.52 -34.64
C GLU A 103 -7.94 20.80 -35.02
N GLN A 104 -8.38 20.89 -36.29
CA GLN A 104 -9.54 20.14 -36.77
C GLN A 104 -9.31 18.63 -36.75
N LEU A 105 -8.18 18.16 -37.32
CA LEU A 105 -7.85 16.73 -37.32
C LEU A 105 -7.69 16.17 -35.91
N LEU A 106 -7.14 16.93 -34.97
CA LEU A 106 -7.04 16.53 -33.57
C LEU A 106 -8.43 16.39 -32.90
N LYS A 107 -9.37 17.30 -33.18
CA LYS A 107 -10.75 17.22 -32.67
C LYS A 107 -11.51 16.03 -33.24
N ASP A 108 -11.35 15.76 -34.53
CA ASP A 108 -11.98 14.62 -35.19
C ASP A 108 -11.41 13.29 -34.67
N ALA A 109 -10.09 13.22 -34.49
CA ALA A 109 -9.41 12.07 -33.89
C ALA A 109 -9.86 11.82 -32.44
N ALA A 110 -10.02 12.88 -31.63
CA ALA A 110 -10.55 12.77 -30.27
C ALA A 110 -12.00 12.28 -30.26
N THR A 111 -12.83 12.74 -31.19
CA THR A 111 -14.23 12.30 -31.31
C THR A 111 -14.31 10.83 -31.71
N TYR A 112 -13.44 10.40 -32.64
CA TYR A 112 -13.38 9.01 -33.09
C TYR A 112 -12.88 8.05 -31.99
N SER A 113 -11.87 8.43 -31.21
CA SER A 113 -11.39 7.61 -30.09
C SER A 113 -12.47 7.46 -29.01
N ILE A 114 -13.22 8.52 -28.69
CA ILE A 114 -14.36 8.45 -27.75
C ILE A 114 -15.46 7.51 -28.24
N ALA A 115 -15.78 7.56 -29.54
CA ALA A 115 -16.83 6.74 -30.14
C ALA A 115 -16.45 5.25 -30.27
N LYS A 116 -15.17 4.95 -30.55
CA LYS A 116 -14.68 3.58 -30.74
C LYS A 116 -14.31 2.88 -29.44
N GLU A 117 -13.80 3.61 -28.46
CA GLU A 117 -13.27 3.05 -27.20
C GLU A 117 -14.27 3.16 -26.03
N GLY A 118 -15.52 3.60 -26.27
CA GLY A 118 -16.64 3.45 -25.33
C GLY A 118 -16.27 3.70 -23.86
N HIS A 119 -16.23 4.97 -23.46
CA HIS A 119 -15.93 5.44 -22.09
C HIS A 119 -14.45 5.34 -21.61
N GLU A 120 -13.52 4.76 -22.37
CA GLU A 120 -12.07 4.87 -22.11
C GLU A 120 -11.38 6.00 -22.91
N GLY A 121 -12.19 6.90 -23.48
CA GLY A 121 -11.70 8.01 -24.30
C GLY A 121 -10.61 8.82 -23.61
N VAL A 122 -9.42 8.80 -24.22
CA VAL A 122 -8.24 9.66 -24.02
C VAL A 122 -8.49 10.75 -22.98
N ILE A 123 -8.40 10.40 -21.69
CA ILE A 123 -8.53 11.41 -20.64
C ILE A 123 -7.21 12.16 -20.62
N ILE A 124 -7.19 13.29 -21.32
CA ILE A 124 -6.21 14.35 -21.11
C ILE A 124 -6.53 14.90 -19.72
N ASN A 125 -6.08 14.20 -18.68
CA ASN A 125 -6.10 14.70 -17.32
C ASN A 125 -4.68 14.83 -16.81
N VAL A 126 -3.90 15.65 -17.52
CA VAL A 126 -2.74 16.31 -16.92
C VAL A 126 -3.26 17.41 -16.01
N GLY A 127 -3.81 17.06 -14.85
CA GLY A 127 -3.96 18.02 -13.75
C GLY A 127 -5.24 18.02 -12.90
N ALA A 128 -6.33 17.31 -13.21
CA ALA A 128 -7.45 17.27 -12.26
C ALA A 128 -7.27 16.11 -11.26
N PRO A 129 -7.31 16.38 -9.94
CA PRO A 129 -7.28 15.33 -8.93
C PRO A 129 -8.48 14.38 -9.15
N VAL A 130 -8.25 13.09 -8.95
CA VAL A 130 -9.23 11.99 -9.04
C VAL A 130 -10.47 12.30 -8.19
N SER A 131 -11.44 13.03 -8.75
CA SER A 131 -12.73 13.34 -8.07
C SER A 131 -13.75 14.03 -8.98
N VAL A 132 -13.74 13.78 -10.30
CA VAL A 132 -14.87 14.15 -11.15
C VAL A 132 -15.29 12.95 -11.96
N ALA A 133 -16.05 12.06 -11.32
CA ALA A 133 -16.97 11.20 -12.05
C ALA A 133 -17.96 12.12 -12.77
N VAL A 134 -17.89 12.18 -14.09
CA VAL A 134 -18.89 12.86 -14.91
C VAL A 134 -20.18 12.05 -14.78
N ASP A 135 -21.11 12.55 -13.97
CA ASP A 135 -22.49 12.07 -13.94
C ASP A 135 -23.17 12.49 -15.26
N PRO A 136 -23.55 11.54 -16.14
CA PRO A 136 -24.11 11.86 -17.46
C PRO A 136 -25.50 12.51 -17.40
N ASN A 137 -26.11 12.70 -16.22
CA ASN A 137 -27.46 13.23 -16.05
C ASN A 137 -27.52 14.61 -15.36
N ARG A 138 -26.38 15.27 -15.11
CA ARG A 138 -26.37 16.60 -14.48
C ARG A 138 -26.71 17.69 -15.50
N ARG A 139 -27.95 18.20 -15.44
CA ARG A 139 -28.36 19.40 -16.21
C ARG A 139 -27.59 20.64 -15.73
N PRO A 140 -27.15 21.54 -16.64
CA PRO A 140 -26.49 22.78 -16.23
C PRO A 140 -27.50 23.68 -15.51
N ALA A 141 -27.13 24.12 -14.31
CA ALA A 141 -27.85 25.18 -13.61
C ALA A 141 -27.64 26.48 -14.40
N SER A 142 -28.75 27.06 -14.86
CA SER A 142 -28.80 28.38 -15.46
C SER A 142 -28.51 29.44 -14.40
N GLU A 143 -27.50 30.26 -14.64
CA GLU A 143 -27.32 31.57 -14.00
C GLU A 143 -27.06 32.60 -15.10
#